data_AF-A0A522B689-F1
#
_entry.id   AF-A0A522B689-F1
#
_cell.length_a   1.000
_cell.length_b   1.000
_cell.length_c   1.000
_cell.angle_alpha   90.00
_cell.angle_beta   90.00
_cell.angle_gamma   90.00
#
_symmetry.space_group_name_H-M   'P 1'
#
loop_
_entity.id
_entity.type
_entity.pdbx_description
1 polymer ?
#
loop_
_entity_poly.entity_id
_entity_poly.type
_entity_poly.pdbx_seq_one_letter_code
_entity_poly.pdbx_strand_id
1 'polypeptide(L)' 'MTTGFFSDQAQREVQTDRFPLLMLNGRHVGEAVVKEAALQGLAVAEYVRAVDADYDLRLSGRAPIEVLND' A
#
# COMPACT_ATOMS: atom_id res chain seq x y z
N MET A 1 1.61 -5.23 -2.02
CA MET A 1 0.17 -4.87 -1.89
C MET A 1 -0.55 -5.21 -3.18
N THR A 2 -1.79 -5.67 -3.13
CA THR A 2 -2.62 -5.95 -4.33
C THR A 2 -4.10 -5.73 -4.02
N THR A 3 -4.93 -5.47 -5.03
CA THR A 3 -6.40 -5.42 -4.92
C THR A 3 -7.05 -6.80 -4.93
N GLY A 4 -6.32 -7.83 -5.34
CA GLY A 4 -6.77 -9.22 -5.36
C GLY A 4 -6.21 -10.06 -4.21
N PHE A 5 -5.83 -11.29 -4.51
CA PHE A 5 -5.22 -12.23 -3.57
C PHE A 5 -3.84 -12.66 -4.05
N PHE A 6 -3.01 -13.15 -3.15
CA PHE A 6 -1.77 -13.85 -3.48
C PHE A 6 -2.06 -15.35 -3.59
N SER A 7 -1.43 -16.04 -4.53
CA SER A 7 -1.60 -17.49 -4.65
C SER A 7 -1.07 -18.21 -3.40
N ASP A 8 -1.64 -19.39 -3.09
CA ASP A 8 -1.18 -20.19 -1.96
C ASP A 8 0.29 -20.59 -2.08
N GLN A 9 0.76 -20.83 -3.31
CA GLN A 9 2.16 -21.12 -3.57
C GLN A 9 3.07 -19.94 -3.18
N ALA A 10 2.75 -18.73 -3.63
CA ALA A 10 3.53 -17.54 -3.29
C ALA A 10 3.55 -17.28 -1.77
N GLN A 11 2.41 -17.49 -1.10
CA GLN A 11 2.32 -17.36 0.36
C GLN A 11 3.18 -18.40 1.10
N ARG A 12 3.23 -19.64 0.59
CA ARG A 12 4.09 -20.70 1.14
C ARG A 12 5.57 -20.41 0.94
N GLU A 13 5.97 -19.92 -0.24
CA GLU A 13 7.35 -19.55 -0.53
C GLU A 13 7.81 -18.42 0.39
N VAL A 14 7.01 -17.36 0.57
CA VAL A 14 7.30 -16.27 1.51
C VAL A 14 7.57 -16.76 2.93
N GLN A 15 6.75 -17.69 3.41
CA GLN A 15 6.90 -18.24 4.76
C GLN A 15 8.08 -19.21 4.89
N THR A 16 8.26 -20.09 3.89
CA THR A 16 9.24 -21.18 3.94
C THR A 16 10.65 -20.65 3.75
N ASP A 17 10.83 -19.74 2.79
CA ASP A 17 12.12 -19.14 2.46
C ASP A 17 12.46 -17.95 3.36
N ARG A 18 11.55 -17.64 4.30
CA ARG A 18 11.68 -16.55 5.29
C ARG A 18 11.94 -15.21 4.63
N PHE A 19 11.24 -14.93 3.53
CA PHE A 19 11.33 -13.63 2.89
C PHE A 19 10.77 -12.54 3.82
N PRO A 20 11.51 -11.45 4.09
CA PRO A 20 11.07 -10.38 4.97
C PRO A 20 10.08 -9.45 4.26
N LEU A 21 8.94 -10.00 3.82
CA LEU A 21 7.93 -9.31 3.03
C LEU A 21 6.61 -9.25 3.78
N LEU A 22 5.96 -8.08 3.73
CA LEU A 22 4.59 -7.91 4.21
C LEU A 22 3.60 -8.07 3.04
N MET A 23 2.72 -9.08 3.14
CA MET A 23 1.73 -9.39 2.11
C MET A 23 0.37 -8.75 2.43
N LEU A 24 0.03 -7.66 1.74
CA LEU A 24 -1.26 -6.98 1.89
C LEU A 24 -2.17 -7.28 0.68
N ASN A 25 -3.26 -8.00 0.92
CA ASN A 25 -4.27 -8.36 -0.09
C ASN A 25 -5.42 -7.33 -0.16
N GLY A 26 -6.34 -7.52 -1.11
CA GLY A 26 -7.42 -6.56 -1.40
C GLY A 26 -8.32 -6.24 -0.20
N ARG A 27 -8.56 -7.21 0.67
CA ARG A 27 -9.33 -6.98 1.90
C ARG A 27 -8.62 -5.98 2.82
N HIS A 28 -7.35 -6.21 3.11
CA HIS A 28 -6.56 -5.32 3.97
C HIS A 28 -6.45 -3.92 3.36
N VAL A 29 -6.29 -3.84 2.03
CA VAL A 29 -6.28 -2.55 1.32
C VAL A 29 -7.62 -1.84 1.47
N GLY A 30 -8.75 -2.52 1.24
CA GLY A 30 -10.07 -1.93 1.38
C GLY A 30 -10.37 -1.43 2.79
N GLU A 31 -10.03 -2.23 3.80
CA GLU A 31 -10.17 -1.84 5.22
C GLU A 31 -9.34 -0.59 5.55
N ALA A 32 -8.08 -0.54 5.10
CA ALA A 32 -7.22 0.61 5.30
C ALA A 32 -7.75 1.86 4.58
N VAL A 33 -8.16 1.75 3.31
CA VAL A 33 -8.67 2.89 2.53
C VAL A 33 -9.95 3.48 3.15
N VAL A 34 -10.89 2.62 3.59
CA VAL A 34 -12.11 3.08 4.26
C VAL A 34 -11.78 3.81 5.56
N LYS A 35 -10.84 3.27 6.35
CA LYS A 35 -10.39 3.90 7.59
C LYS A 35 -9.76 5.27 7.34
N GLU A 36 -8.83 5.36 6.39
CA GLU A 36 -8.13 6.62 6.09
C GLU A 36 -9.06 7.69 5.52
N ALA A 37 -9.98 7.30 4.61
CA ALA A 37 -10.99 8.22 4.10
C ALA A 37 -11.87 8.79 5.23
N ALA A 38 -12.31 7.93 6.16
CA ALA A 38 -13.10 8.34 7.32
C ALA A 38 -12.33 9.28 8.26
N LEU A 39 -11.04 9.02 8.51
CA LEU A 39 -10.19 9.89 9.34
C LEU A 39 -10.03 11.30 8.74
N GLN A 40 -10.11 11.42 7.41
CA GLN A 40 -10.03 12.70 6.71
C GLN A 40 -11.41 13.33 6.46
N GLY A 41 -12.49 12.69 6.90
CA GLY A 41 -13.86 13.17 6.66
C GLY A 41 -14.28 13.15 5.20
N LEU A 42 -13.65 12.31 4.37
CA LEU A 42 -13.88 12.21 2.94
C LEU A 42 -14.68 10.96 2.58
N ALA A 43 -15.47 11.03 1.52
CA ALA A 43 -15.97 9.81 0.89
C ALA A 43 -14.80 9.04 0.27
N VAL A 44 -14.88 7.70 0.22
CA VAL A 44 -13.79 6.86 -0.35
C VAL A 44 -13.39 7.30 -1.76
N ALA A 45 -14.36 7.63 -2.62
CA ALA A 45 -14.08 8.10 -3.98
C ALA A 45 -13.39 9.48 -4.02
N GLU A 46 -13.62 10.34 -3.03
CA GLU A 46 -12.94 11.64 -2.91
C GLU A 46 -11.53 11.46 -2.40
N TYR A 47 -11.34 10.61 -1.39
CA TYR A 47 -10.02 10.24 -0.89
C TYR A 47 -9.13 9.67 -2.00
N VAL A 48 -9.65 8.72 -2.80
CA VAL A 48 -8.88 8.14 -3.92
C VAL A 48 -8.51 9.21 -4.95
N ARG A 49 -9.43 10.13 -5.30
CA ARG A 49 -9.13 11.25 -6.21
C ARG A 49 -8.09 12.22 -5.65
N ALA A 50 -8.13 12.50 -4.35
CA ALA A 50 -7.15 13.35 -3.70
C ALA A 50 -5.75 12.72 -3.71
N VAL A 51 -5.66 11.42 -3.41
CA VAL A 51 -4.39 10.67 -3.49
C VAL A 51 -3.82 10.67 -4.91
N ASP A 52 -4.67 10.48 -5.93
CA ASP A 52 -4.27 10.50 -7.34
C ASP A 52 -3.75 11.88 -7.76
N ALA A 53 -4.45 12.96 -7.38
CA ALA A 53 -4.04 14.33 -7.67
C ALA A 53 -2.69 14.72 -7.05
N ASP A 54 -2.37 14.18 -5.87
CA ASP A 54 -1.11 14.41 -5.16
C ASP A 54 0.05 13.52 -5.65
N TYR A 55 -0.24 12.47 -6.43
CA TYR A 55 0.71 11.37 -6.67
C TYR A 55 2.03 11.85 -7.27
N ASP A 56 1.97 12.63 -8.35
CA ASP A 56 3.15 13.11 -9.07
C ASP A 56 4.03 14.02 -8.20
N LEU A 57 3.44 14.77 -7.27
CA LEU A 57 4.15 15.65 -6.34
C LEU A 57 4.95 14.88 -5.29
N ARG A 58 4.60 13.61 -5.04
CA ARG A 58 5.27 12.75 -4.04
C ARG A 58 6.39 11.90 -4.64
N LEU A 59 6.56 11.90 -5.96
CA LEU A 59 7.64 11.18 -6.62
C LEU A 59 8.98 11.85 -6.32
N SER A 60 9.96 11.05 -5.87
CA SER A 60 11.33 11.52 -5.63
C SER A 60 12.32 10.60 -6.34
N GLY A 61 13.36 11.19 -6.93
CA GLY A 61 14.41 10.48 -7.67
C GLY A 61 15.57 10.00 -6.79
N ARG A 62 15.37 9.92 -5.47
CA ARG A 62 16.42 9.51 -4.52
C ARG A 62 16.56 8.00 -4.43
N ALA A 63 17.76 7.53 -4.16
CA ALA A 63 18.04 6.13 -3.86
C ALA A 63 17.31 5.71 -2.58
N PRO A 64 16.88 4.43 -2.46
CA PRO A 64 16.14 3.95 -1.28
C PRO A 64 16.87 4.19 0.04
N ILE A 65 18.21 4.12 0.06
CA ILE A 65 19.01 4.32 1.27
C ILE A 65 18.95 5.76 1.79
N GLU A 66 18.67 6.73 0.92
CA GLU A 66 18.58 8.14 1.28
C GLU A 66 17.35 8.46 2.13
N VAL A 67 16.39 7.53 2.27
CA VAL A 67 15.25 7.66 3.21
C VAL A 67 15.70 7.77 4.67
N LEU A 68 16.94 7.35 4.99
CA LEU A 68 17.49 7.43 6.34
C LEU A 68 18.07 8.81 6.69
N ASN A 69 18.15 9.72 5.72
CA ASN A 69 18.79 11.03 5.87
C ASN A 69 17.77 12.19 5.99
N ASP A 70 16.46 11.87 6.10
CA ASP A 70 15.37 12.82 6.32
C ASP A 70 15.16 13.18 7.81
#